data_AF-A0A4Z0CCB2-F1
#
_entry.id   AF-A0A4Z0CCB2-F1
#
_cell.length_a   1.000
_cell.length_b   1.000
_cell.length_c   1.000
_cell.angle_alpha   90.00
_cell.angle_beta   90.00
_cell.angle_gamma   90.00
#
_symmetry.space_group_name_H-M   'P 1'
#
loop_
_entity.id
_entity.type
_entity.pdbx_description
1 polymer ?
#
loop_
_entity_poly.entity_id
_entity_poly.type
_entity_poly.pdbx_seq_one_letter_code
_entity_poly.pdbx_strand_id
1 'polypeptide(L)'
;MSPLDFCLGLHRAGAALRLKLDEELGFLHGLGWDEFVLLSSLDGHPGGLPLRDLGRLLGLQASALLRRLPPLEKTGWLARERGAGGMRVVLRPGGRRLAREARETAAHLCDVALGSDPALPTAAEVLARMSSSPALRTP
;
A
#
# COMPACT_ATOMS: atom_id res chain seq x y z
N MET A 1 -14.23 -22.97 9.78
CA MET A 1 -13.39 -22.48 8.67
C MET A 1 -11.95 -22.76 9.03
N SER A 2 -11.18 -23.44 8.18
CA SER A 2 -9.75 -23.66 8.45
C SER A 2 -8.93 -22.37 8.20
N PRO A 3 -7.71 -22.24 8.75
CA PRO A 3 -6.83 -21.11 8.42
C PRO A 3 -6.54 -20.97 6.92
N LEU A 4 -6.45 -22.09 6.19
CA LEU A 4 -6.26 -22.07 4.74
C LEU A 4 -7.49 -21.52 3.99
N ASP A 5 -8.70 -21.94 4.39
CA ASP A 5 -9.94 -21.42 3.79
C ASP A 5 -10.05 -19.91 3.96
N PHE A 6 -9.68 -19.41 5.15
CA PHE A 6 -9.61 -17.98 5.42
C PHE A 6 -8.62 -17.28 4.49
N CYS A 7 -7.39 -17.79 4.37
CA CYS A 7 -6.37 -17.22 3.49
C CYS A 7 -6.80 -17.22 2.00
N LEU A 8 -7.46 -18.27 1.53
CA LEU A 8 -7.98 -18.35 0.16
C LEU A 8 -9.14 -17.37 -0.05
N GLY A 9 -10.03 -17.20 0.95
CA GLY A 9 -11.09 -16.19 0.93
C GLY A 9 -10.52 -14.78 0.88
N LEU A 10 -9.54 -14.49 1.74
CA LEU A 10 -8.81 -13.22 1.78
C LEU A 10 -8.14 -12.91 0.45
N HIS A 11 -7.47 -13.89 -0.17
CA HIS A 11 -6.83 -13.70 -1.47
C HIS A 11 -7.84 -13.31 -2.56
N ARG A 12 -8.98 -14.02 -2.64
CA ARG A 12 -10.03 -13.73 -3.63
C ARG A 12 -10.68 -12.37 -3.40
N ALA A 13 -11.03 -12.05 -2.14
CA ALA A 13 -11.60 -10.76 -1.79
C ALA A 13 -10.63 -9.61 -2.11
N GLY A 14 -9.35 -9.76 -1.75
CA GLY A 14 -8.32 -8.79 -2.08
C GLY A 14 -8.11 -8.61 -3.58
N ALA A 15 -8.16 -9.70 -4.37
CA ALA A 15 -8.06 -9.63 -5.83
C ALA A 15 -9.23 -8.87 -6.46
N ALA A 16 -10.46 -9.12 -6.01
CA ALA A 16 -11.65 -8.40 -6.49
C ALA A 16 -11.60 -6.91 -6.13
N LEU A 17 -11.22 -6.58 -4.89
CA LEU A 17 -11.04 -5.21 -4.45
C LEU A 17 -9.95 -4.49 -5.25
N ARG A 18 -8.80 -5.15 -5.46
CA ARG A 18 -7.69 -4.61 -6.24
C ARG A 18 -8.11 -4.30 -7.67
N LEU A 19 -8.80 -5.22 -8.34
CA LEU A 19 -9.26 -5.02 -9.73
C LEU A 19 -10.09 -3.73 -9.82
N LYS A 20 -11.06 -3.55 -8.92
CA LYS A 20 -11.92 -2.36 -8.92
C LYS A 20 -11.14 -1.08 -8.59
N LEU A 21 -10.20 -1.14 -7.65
CA LEU A 21 -9.38 0.02 -7.30
C LEU A 21 -8.38 0.38 -8.41
N ASP A 22 -7.79 -0.60 -9.10
CA ASP A 22 -6.92 -0.36 -10.26
C ASP A 22 -7.69 0.39 -11.37
N GLU A 23 -8.94 0.02 -11.65
CA GLU A 23 -9.80 0.70 -12.64
C GLU A 23 -10.09 2.16 -12.25
N GLU A 24 -10.61 2.37 -11.04
CA GLU A 24 -11.07 3.69 -10.59
C GLU A 24 -9.92 4.66 -10.32
N LEU A 25 -8.84 4.18 -9.69
CA LEU A 25 -7.64 4.99 -9.48
C LEU A 25 -6.91 5.28 -10.79
N GLY A 26 -6.89 4.32 -11.70
CA GLY A 26 -6.31 4.50 -13.03
C GLY A 26 -7.05 5.57 -13.82
N PHE A 27 -8.39 5.52 -13.81
CA PHE A 27 -9.23 6.46 -14.53
C PHE A 27 -9.18 7.88 -13.96
N LEU A 28 -9.27 8.05 -12.64
CA LEU A 28 -9.40 9.36 -12.00
C LEU A 28 -8.05 10.01 -11.65
N HIS A 29 -7.04 9.21 -11.33
CA HIS A 29 -5.77 9.69 -10.76
C HIS A 29 -4.54 9.30 -11.59
N GLY A 30 -4.71 8.45 -12.62
CA GLY A 30 -3.59 7.89 -13.37
C GLY A 30 -2.67 7.02 -12.51
N LEU A 31 -3.23 6.37 -11.47
CA LEU A 31 -2.50 5.54 -10.52
C LEU A 31 -2.96 4.09 -10.57
N GLY A 32 -2.01 3.16 -10.56
CA GLY A 32 -2.31 1.78 -10.17
C GLY A 32 -2.46 1.63 -8.64
N TRP A 33 -3.17 0.60 -8.20
CA TRP A 33 -3.35 0.22 -6.80
C TRP A 33 -2.03 0.10 -6.05
N ASP A 34 -1.05 -0.57 -6.66
CA ASP A 34 0.25 -0.77 -6.04
C ASP A 34 0.97 0.57 -5.81
N GLU A 35 0.87 1.52 -6.74
CA GLU A 35 1.45 2.86 -6.63
C GLU A 35 0.73 3.67 -5.56
N PHE A 36 -0.60 3.63 -5.54
CA PHE A 36 -1.41 4.22 -4.48
C PHE A 36 -1.03 3.71 -3.09
N VAL A 37 -0.85 2.40 -2.91
CA VAL A 37 -0.42 1.81 -1.64
C VAL A 37 0.97 2.30 -1.23
N LEU A 38 1.90 2.42 -2.19
CA LEU A 38 3.24 2.96 -1.93
C LEU A 38 3.17 4.43 -1.49
N LEU A 39 2.45 5.28 -2.22
CA LEU A 39 2.34 6.71 -1.90
C LEU A 39 1.60 6.91 -0.56
N SER A 40 0.50 6.19 -0.32
CA SER A 40 -0.25 6.25 0.93
C SER A 40 0.60 5.82 2.14
N SER A 41 1.45 4.81 1.98
CA SER A 41 2.39 4.38 3.02
C SER A 41 3.40 5.47 3.38
N LEU A 42 3.86 6.25 2.39
CA LEU A 42 4.78 7.36 2.61
C LEU A 42 4.11 8.64 3.13
N ASP A 43 2.81 8.87 2.87
CA ASP A 43 2.11 10.06 3.39
C ASP A 43 2.08 10.08 4.92
N GLY A 44 1.93 8.90 5.53
CA GLY A 44 2.04 8.70 6.99
C GLY A 44 3.45 8.89 7.56
N HIS A 45 4.48 9.07 6.73
CA HIS A 45 5.88 9.20 7.13
C HIS A 45 6.50 10.45 6.48
N PRO A 46 6.30 11.67 7.04
CA PRO A 46 6.75 12.92 6.42
C PRO A 46 8.24 12.99 6.08
N GLY A 47 9.10 12.35 6.88
CA GLY A 47 10.54 12.26 6.66
C GLY A 47 10.99 11.13 5.73
N GLY A 48 10.04 10.45 5.10
CA GLY A 48 10.24 9.26 4.28
C GLY A 48 10.55 8.01 5.09
N LEU A 49 10.78 6.92 4.37
CA LEU A 49 11.15 5.63 4.93
C LEU A 49 12.48 5.14 4.34
N PRO A 50 13.38 4.54 5.13
CA PRO A 50 14.50 3.77 4.59
C PRO A 50 14.01 2.74 3.58
N LEU A 51 14.74 2.53 2.49
CA LEU A 51 14.31 1.63 1.40
C LEU A 51 13.93 0.22 1.89
N ARG A 52 14.73 -0.32 2.81
CA ARG A 52 14.49 -1.64 3.43
C ARG A 52 13.17 -1.67 4.21
N ASP A 53 12.90 -0.61 4.97
CA ASP A 53 11.73 -0.56 5.84
C ASP A 53 10.46 -0.30 5.02
N LEU A 54 10.55 0.49 3.95
CA LEU A 54 9.49 0.60 2.95
C LEU A 54 9.21 -0.74 2.25
N GLY A 55 10.25 -1.49 1.87
CA GLY A 55 10.10 -2.82 1.27
C GLY A 55 9.35 -3.78 2.20
N ARG A 56 9.75 -3.83 3.48
CA ARG A 56 9.07 -4.64 4.50
C ARG A 56 7.62 -4.21 4.70
N LEU A 57 7.35 -2.91 4.79
CA LEU A 57 6.01 -2.36 4.94
C LEU A 57 5.09 -2.77 3.76
N LEU A 58 5.64 -2.79 2.55
CA LEU A 58 4.91 -3.16 1.32
C LEU A 58 4.90 -4.67 1.04
N GLY A 59 5.56 -5.50 1.86
CA GLY A 59 5.71 -6.93 1.58
C GLY A 59 6.54 -7.22 0.32
N LEU A 60 7.44 -6.31 -0.06
CA LEU A 60 8.25 -6.39 -1.27
C LEU A 60 9.72 -6.69 -0.96
N GLN A 61 10.30 -7.52 -1.81
CA GLN A 61 11.76 -7.67 -1.90
C GLN A 61 12.40 -6.36 -2.37
N ALA A 62 13.62 -6.07 -1.91
CA ALA A 62 14.33 -4.83 -2.25
C ALA A 62 14.48 -4.64 -3.76
N SER A 63 14.75 -5.71 -4.51
CA SER A 63 14.86 -5.65 -5.97
C SER A 63 13.55 -5.29 -6.67
N ALA A 64 12.42 -5.79 -6.15
CA ALA A 64 11.09 -5.45 -6.67
C ALA A 64 10.75 -3.98 -6.39
N LEU A 65 11.04 -3.50 -5.18
CA LEU A 65 10.85 -2.09 -4.84
C LEU A 65 11.71 -1.18 -5.71
N LEU A 66 13.00 -1.50 -5.90
CA LEU A 66 13.91 -0.70 -6.72
C LEU A 66 13.49 -0.59 -8.18
N ARG A 67 12.84 -1.62 -8.76
CA ARG A 67 12.28 -1.54 -10.12
C ARG A 67 11.06 -0.61 -10.22
N ARG A 68 10.33 -0.42 -9.12
CA ARG A 68 9.10 0.39 -9.07
C ARG A 68 9.35 1.89 -8.87
N LEU A 69 10.47 2.28 -8.26
CA LEU A 69 10.75 3.67 -7.94
C LEU A 69 11.02 4.58 -9.16
N PRO A 70 11.81 4.19 -10.17
CA PRO A 70 12.22 5.12 -11.23
C PRO A 70 11.07 5.77 -12.02
N PRO A 71 9.99 5.05 -12.38
CA PRO A 71 8.82 5.68 -13.01
C PRO A 71 8.19 6.77 -12.12
N LEU A 72 8.03 6.49 -10.81
CA LEU A 72 7.43 7.41 -9.84
C LEU A 72 8.33 8.61 -9.49
N GLU A 73 9.65 8.45 -9.62
CA GLU A 73 10.61 9.56 -9.52
C GLU A 73 10.49 10.49 -10.73
N LYS A 74 10.33 9.92 -11.93
CA LYS A 74 10.19 10.67 -13.18
C LYS A 74 8.91 11.50 -13.22
N THR A 75 7.81 11.03 -12.61
CA THR A 75 6.58 11.82 -12.44
C THR A 75 6.72 12.94 -11.39
N GLY A 76 7.79 12.90 -10.59
CA GLY A 76 8.03 13.87 -9.52
C GLY A 76 7.15 13.67 -8.29
N TRP A 77 6.52 12.50 -8.12
CA TRP A 77 5.69 12.20 -6.96
C TRP A 77 6.50 11.85 -5.72
N LEU A 78 7.65 11.21 -5.91
CA LEU A 78 8.56 10.84 -4.84
C LEU A 78 10.02 11.10 -5.24
N ALA A 79 10.93 10.97 -4.29
CA ALA A 79 12.36 11.01 -4.52
C ALA A 79 13.08 10.04 -3.58
N ARG A 80 14.25 9.58 -4.04
CA ARG A 80 15.25 8.95 -3.18
C ARG A 80 16.22 10.00 -2.65
N GLU A 81 16.38 10.05 -1.34
CA GLU A 81 17.27 10.98 -0.65
C GLU A 81 18.27 10.22 0.23
N ARG A 82 19.47 10.78 0.41
CA ARG A 82 20.48 10.24 1.31
C ARG A 82 20.27 10.85 2.69
N GLY A 83 20.07 10.02 3.71
CA GLY A 83 19.97 10.48 5.11
C GLY A 83 20.89 9.72 6.05
N ALA A 84 20.80 10.04 7.34
CA ALA A 84 21.68 9.50 8.39
C ALA A 84 21.71 7.96 8.49
N GLY A 85 20.66 7.26 8.02
CA GLY A 85 20.56 5.80 7.97
C GLY A 85 20.65 5.19 6.57
N GLY A 86 21.17 5.92 5.58
CA GLY A 86 21.24 5.50 4.18
C GLY A 86 20.13 6.07 3.30
N MET A 87 19.83 5.37 2.22
CA MET A 87 18.84 5.80 1.24
C MET A 87 17.41 5.71 1.81
N ARG A 88 16.68 6.82 1.75
CA ARG A 88 15.26 6.90 2.08
C ARG A 88 14.45 7.27 0.85
N VAL A 89 13.19 6.86 0.84
CA VAL A 89 12.20 7.27 -0.16
C VAL A 89 11.27 8.25 0.53
N VAL A 90 11.10 9.43 -0.07
CA VAL A 90 10.27 10.53 0.46
C VAL A 90 9.20 10.91 -0.56
N LEU A 91 8.02 11.31 -0.09
CA LEU A 91 7.04 11.95 -0.94
C LEU A 91 7.41 13.41 -1.21
N ARG A 92 7.27 13.81 -2.47
CA ARG A 92 7.30 15.22 -2.86
C ARG A 92 5.91 15.83 -2.68
N PRO A 93 5.77 17.17 -2.64
CA PRO A 93 4.46 17.82 -2.48
C PRO A 93 3.42 17.38 -3.51
N GLY A 94 3.83 17.12 -4.76
CA GLY A 94 2.95 16.62 -5.82
C GLY A 94 2.39 15.23 -5.52
N GLY A 95 3.26 14.27 -5.16
CA GLY A 95 2.82 12.93 -4.80
C GLY A 95 1.99 12.89 -3.51
N ARG A 96 2.26 13.81 -2.57
CA ARG A 96 1.44 13.95 -1.36
C ARG A 96 0.01 14.38 -1.67
N ARG A 97 -0.17 15.38 -2.55
CA ARG A 97 -1.52 15.80 -2.97
C ARG A 97 -2.25 14.66 -3.69
N LEU A 98 -1.58 14.05 -4.66
CA LEU A 98 -2.14 12.93 -5.42
C LEU A 98 -2.56 11.77 -4.51
N ALA A 99 -1.73 11.40 -3.53
CA ALA A 99 -2.06 10.33 -2.58
C ALA A 99 -3.32 10.64 -1.76
N ARG A 100 -3.51 11.90 -1.37
CA ARG A 100 -4.68 12.33 -0.58
C ARG A 100 -5.94 12.35 -1.43
N GLU A 101 -5.87 12.90 -2.63
CA GLU A 101 -7.00 12.90 -3.59
C GLU A 101 -7.41 11.46 -3.95
N ALA A 102 -6.44 10.60 -4.27
CA ALA A 102 -6.67 9.19 -4.55
C ALA A 102 -7.25 8.43 -3.35
N ARG A 103 -6.89 8.83 -2.11
CA ARG A 103 -7.41 8.22 -0.89
C ARG A 103 -8.90 8.46 -0.71
N GLU A 104 -9.42 9.61 -1.13
CA GLU A 104 -10.86 9.89 -1.07
C GLU A 104 -11.63 8.93 -1.99
N THR A 105 -11.15 8.72 -3.22
CA THR A 105 -11.73 7.72 -4.15
C THR A 105 -11.66 6.30 -3.58
N ALA A 106 -10.51 5.88 -3.08
CA ALA A 106 -10.34 4.55 -2.51
C ALA A 106 -11.21 4.34 -1.27
N ALA A 107 -11.31 5.35 -0.39
CA ALA A 107 -12.16 5.29 0.80
C ALA A 107 -13.63 5.14 0.41
N HIS A 108 -14.12 5.92 -0.55
CA HIS A 108 -15.49 5.81 -1.02
C HIS A 108 -15.83 4.40 -1.54
N LEU A 109 -14.94 3.80 -2.33
CA LEU A 109 -15.14 2.43 -2.85
C LEU A 109 -15.13 1.39 -1.73
N CYS A 110 -14.24 1.54 -0.75
CA CYS A 110 -14.22 0.67 0.43
C CYS A 110 -15.51 0.82 1.26
N ASP A 111 -16.02 2.04 1.44
CA ASP A 111 -17.27 2.30 2.15
C ASP A 111 -18.48 1.69 1.43
N VAL A 112 -18.51 1.76 0.09
CA VAL A 112 -19.56 1.11 -0.71
C VAL A 112 -19.48 -0.41 -0.61
N ALA A 113 -18.27 -0.97 -0.62
CA ALA A 113 -18.07 -2.43 -0.62
C ALA A 113 -18.30 -3.08 0.75
N LEU A 114 -17.92 -2.40 1.84
CA LEU A 114 -17.88 -2.96 3.19
C LEU A 114 -18.88 -2.30 4.15
N GLY A 115 -19.30 -1.06 3.88
CA GLY A 115 -20.18 -0.30 4.76
C GLY A 115 -19.70 -0.25 6.21
N SER A 116 -20.65 -0.25 7.14
CA SER A 116 -20.39 -0.35 8.58
C SER A 116 -20.51 -1.80 9.08
N ASP A 117 -19.86 -2.75 8.40
CA ASP A 117 -19.90 -4.15 8.81
C ASP A 117 -19.29 -4.33 10.22
N PRO A 118 -20.05 -4.82 11.22
CA PRO A 118 -19.58 -4.97 12.59
C PRO A 118 -18.43 -5.97 12.75
N ALA A 119 -18.17 -6.83 11.75
CA ALA A 119 -17.07 -7.78 11.75
C ALA A 119 -15.72 -7.16 11.35
N LEU A 120 -15.70 -5.93 10.81
CA LEU A 120 -14.47 -5.27 10.34
C LEU A 120 -13.37 -5.18 11.42
N PRO A 121 -13.65 -4.79 12.69
CA PRO A 121 -12.62 -4.75 13.72
C PRO A 121 -12.01 -6.13 13.99
N THR A 122 -12.85 -7.16 14.07
CA THR A 122 -12.39 -8.55 14.28
C THR A 122 -11.54 -9.04 13.12
N ALA A 123 -11.96 -8.76 11.87
CA ALA A 123 -11.17 -9.08 10.69
C ALA A 123 -9.81 -8.34 10.69
N ALA A 124 -9.80 -7.06 11.06
CA ALA A 124 -8.59 -6.25 11.16
C ALA A 124 -7.60 -6.82 12.19
N GLU A 125 -8.08 -7.29 13.34
CA GLU A 125 -7.24 -7.96 14.34
C GLU A 125 -6.60 -9.25 13.80
N VAL A 126 -7.36 -10.05 13.04
CA VAL A 126 -6.82 -11.27 12.40
C VAL A 126 -5.72 -10.90 11.40
N LEU A 127 -5.97 -9.90 10.54
CA LEU A 127 -4.99 -9.43 9.56
C LEU A 127 -3.73 -8.86 10.22
N ALA A 128 -3.86 -8.10 11.32
CA ALA A 128 -2.74 -7.57 12.08
C ALA A 128 -1.90 -8.69 12.73
N ARG A 129 -2.54 -9.71 13.30
CA ARG A 129 -1.82 -10.88 13.81
C ARG A 129 -1.09 -11.61 12.69
N MET A 130 -1.74 -11.81 11.53
CA MET A 130 -1.12 -12.45 10.38
C MET A 130 0.10 -11.68 9.87
N SER A 131 -0.01 -10.37 9.64
CA SER A 131 1.10 -9.55 9.13
C SER A 131 2.29 -9.45 10.11
N SER A 132 2.03 -9.56 11.41
CA SER A 132 3.07 -9.57 12.43
C SER A 132 3.78 -10.92 12.59
N SER A 133 3.16 -12.02 12.11
CA SER A 133 3.62 -13.39 12.32
C SER A 133 5.04 -13.64 11.80
N PRO A 134 5.95 -14.20 12.62
CA PRO A 134 7.30 -14.52 12.18
C PRO A 134 7.32 -15.59 11.08
N ALA A 135 6.30 -16.45 11.01
CA ALA A 135 6.21 -17.50 10.00
C ALA A 135 6.02 -16.97 8.56
N LEU A 136 5.57 -15.72 8.41
CA LEU A 136 5.33 -15.08 7.11
C LEU A 136 6.41 -14.05 6.72
N ARG A 137 7.39 -13.81 7.59
CA ARG A 137 8.49 -12.90 7.29
C ARG A 137 9.57 -13.65 6.53
N THR A 138 9.94 -13.14 5.36
CA THR A 138 11.17 -13.58 4.70
C THR A 138 12.36 -13.16 5.58
N PRO A 139 13.40 -14.01 5.73
CA PRO A 139 14.61 -13.66 6.48
C PRO A 139 15.30 -12.40 5.92
#